data_AF-A0A522RYN1-F1
#
_entry.id   AF-A0A522RYN1-F1
#
_cell.length_a   1.000
_cell.length_b   1.000
_cell.length_c   1.000
_cell.angle_alpha   90.00
_cell.angle_beta   90.00
_cell.angle_gamma   90.00
#
_symmetry.space_group_name_H-M   'P 1'
#
loop_
_entity.id
_entity.type
_entity.pdbx_description
1 polymer ?
#
loop_
_entity_poly.entity_id
_entity_poly.type
_entity_poly.pdbx_seq_one_letter_code
_entity_poly.pdbx_strand_id
1 'polypeptide(L)'
;MQAPALSSGLKATVAALPPWCVLVVDDEPEVRQVTRLVLAGVEFAGRPLEILEAASAAEAAEVLRQRPDVAVLLLDVVMETPQAGLQLVRHVREELGNRFVRIVLRTGQPGEAPELDVVTAYDINDYREKTELTATRLVVTLYTALRSYHDLRTIEAQRQGLEHLVGASSSIFARRNPHDFTHAVLQQLEALLGGGAEVFCCELPGRERSPPDNFRVLAGSGRFTAAVEHEVAPLVAANVLEAMRGACAADASSYGDRVCVLHLAAVQSRRRLLFVCLAPHFSDLERRILWLFATNAGIAWDNLNLAAGLLDAQQEMVFLLASTAETRSRETASHVHRVGLLVELLARALGLDGDQCDMLRLASPLHDIGKVGIPDPILNKPGPHTEQEARVMRTHTVIGARLLGNSRRPVMRLAAEIALTHHENWDGSGYPAGLAGDAIPLSGRITMVADVFDALGSRRCYKRPWEPEAIRAYMQGERGRKFDPAVLGLLLTHWEAAVALREKLPD
;
A
#
# COMPACT_ATOMS: atom_id res chain seq x y z
N MET A 1 -2.04 -21.13 -9.30
CA MET A 1 -3.25 -20.58 -9.94
C MET A 1 -2.91 -20.29 -11.40
N GLN A 2 -3.53 -20.96 -12.35
CA GLN A 2 -3.39 -20.67 -13.78
C GLN A 2 -4.18 -19.39 -14.12
N ALA A 3 -3.61 -18.52 -14.97
CA ALA A 3 -4.32 -17.38 -15.54
C ALA A 3 -5.55 -17.86 -16.34
N PRO A 4 -6.68 -17.14 -16.32
CA PRO A 4 -7.85 -17.54 -17.07
C PRO A 4 -7.60 -17.44 -18.58
N ALA A 5 -8.16 -18.40 -19.33
CA ALA A 5 -8.11 -18.41 -20.79
C ALA A 5 -9.01 -17.29 -21.35
N LEU A 6 -8.39 -16.33 -22.05
CA LEU A 6 -9.07 -15.23 -22.72
C LEU A 6 -9.77 -15.76 -23.99
N SER A 7 -11.10 -15.74 -24.01
CA SER A 7 -11.89 -16.12 -25.19
C SER A 7 -11.91 -14.99 -26.22
N SER A 8 -11.42 -15.27 -27.43
CA SER A 8 -11.42 -14.35 -28.57
C SER A 8 -12.78 -14.33 -29.27
N GLY A 9 -13.44 -13.19 -29.27
CA GLY A 9 -14.73 -13.04 -29.96
C GLY A 9 -15.20 -11.60 -30.05
N LEU A 10 -14.66 -10.83 -31.01
CA LEU A 10 -15.39 -10.01 -32.00
C LEU A 10 -14.36 -9.14 -32.76
N LYS A 11 -14.46 -9.13 -34.10
CA LYS A 11 -13.66 -8.28 -34.98
C LYS A 11 -14.10 -6.82 -34.84
N ALA A 12 -13.44 -6.06 -33.97
CA ALA A 12 -13.45 -4.60 -34.03
C ALA A 12 -12.64 -4.14 -35.25
N THR A 13 -13.07 -3.10 -35.95
CA THR A 13 -12.28 -2.40 -36.96
C THR A 13 -11.08 -1.76 -36.26
N VAL A 14 -9.97 -2.49 -36.23
CA VAL A 14 -8.70 -2.11 -35.62
C VAL A 14 -8.17 -0.89 -36.36
N ALA A 15 -7.85 0.20 -35.66
CA ALA A 15 -7.07 1.28 -36.22
C ALA A 15 -5.79 0.68 -36.81
N ALA A 16 -5.55 0.87 -38.10
CA ALA A 16 -4.45 0.21 -38.80
C ALA A 16 -3.12 0.47 -38.06
N LEU A 17 -2.49 -0.60 -37.59
CA LEU A 17 -1.19 -0.51 -36.92
C LEU A 17 -0.18 0.11 -37.91
N PRO A 18 0.77 0.94 -37.43
CA PRO A 18 1.73 1.62 -38.31
C PRO A 18 2.54 0.60 -39.13
N PRO A 19 3.08 0.96 -40.30
CA PRO A 19 3.90 0.03 -41.09
C PRO A 19 5.18 -0.40 -40.35
N TRP A 20 5.82 -1.49 -40.78
CA TRP A 20 7.15 -1.89 -40.31
C TRP A 20 8.22 -1.16 -41.10
N CYS A 21 9.11 -0.45 -40.41
CA CYS A 21 10.13 0.36 -41.05
C CYS A 21 11.37 -0.47 -41.38
N VAL A 22 11.74 -0.50 -42.66
CA VAL A 22 12.91 -1.19 -43.17
C VAL A 22 13.79 -0.16 -43.87
N LEU A 23 15.03 0.02 -43.41
CA LEU A 23 15.98 0.92 -44.02
C LEU A 23 16.93 0.13 -44.93
N VAL A 24 17.00 0.53 -46.20
CA VAL A 24 17.91 -0.02 -47.21
C VAL A 24 19.03 0.97 -47.46
N VAL A 25 20.27 0.55 -47.19
CA VAL A 25 21.48 1.35 -47.35
C VAL A 25 22.42 0.65 -48.33
N ASP A 26 22.68 1.31 -49.44
CA ASP A 26 23.52 0.84 -50.54
C ASP A 26 23.85 2.07 -51.38
N ASP A 27 25.07 2.24 -51.88
CA ASP A 27 25.43 3.40 -52.71
C ASP A 27 24.93 3.24 -54.17
N GLU A 28 24.71 2.00 -54.63
CA GLU A 28 24.20 1.68 -55.95
C GLU A 28 22.67 1.91 -56.06
N PRO A 29 22.21 2.89 -56.86
CA PRO A 29 20.78 3.20 -56.97
C PRO A 29 19.96 2.05 -57.56
N GLU A 30 20.57 1.24 -58.43
CA GLU A 30 19.96 0.08 -59.07
C GLU A 30 19.65 -1.01 -58.04
N VAL A 31 20.57 -1.26 -57.10
CA VAL A 31 20.39 -2.24 -56.02
C VAL A 31 19.28 -1.81 -55.06
N ARG A 32 19.22 -0.51 -54.71
CA ARG A 32 18.12 0.04 -53.90
C ARG A 32 16.77 -0.15 -54.59
N GLN A 33 16.68 0.17 -55.88
CA GLN A 33 15.45 0.03 -56.66
C GLN A 33 14.99 -1.42 -56.77
N VAL A 34 15.90 -2.37 -57.04
CA VAL A 34 15.59 -3.80 -57.09
C VAL A 34 15.13 -4.32 -55.72
N THR A 35 15.83 -3.94 -54.64
CA THR A 35 15.45 -4.31 -53.27
C THR A 35 14.03 -3.83 -52.96
N ARG A 36 13.69 -2.59 -53.30
CA ARG A 36 12.35 -2.02 -53.11
C ARG A 36 11.28 -2.79 -53.87
N LEU A 37 11.55 -3.16 -55.12
CA LEU A 37 10.62 -3.92 -55.96
C LEU A 37 10.36 -5.32 -55.40
N VAL A 38 11.40 -6.00 -54.90
CA VAL A 38 11.27 -7.34 -54.30
C VAL A 38 10.46 -7.30 -53.00
N LEU A 39 10.64 -6.23 -52.20
CA LEU A 39 9.95 -6.07 -50.93
C LEU A 39 8.56 -5.42 -51.07
N ALA A 40 8.20 -4.97 -52.27
CA ALA A 40 6.89 -4.39 -52.54
C ALA A 40 5.78 -5.42 -52.30
N GLY A 41 4.82 -5.06 -51.44
CA GLY A 41 3.68 -5.92 -51.11
C GLY A 41 3.98 -7.04 -50.10
N VAL A 42 5.19 -7.07 -49.50
CA VAL A 42 5.45 -7.93 -48.35
C VAL A 42 4.68 -7.40 -47.13
N GLU A 43 4.05 -8.30 -46.39
CA GLU A 43 3.35 -7.99 -45.14
C GLU A 43 3.83 -8.89 -44.01
N PHE A 44 4.04 -8.31 -42.83
CA PHE A 44 4.41 -9.07 -41.62
C PHE A 44 3.43 -8.78 -40.49
N ALA A 45 2.86 -9.84 -39.90
CA ALA A 45 1.85 -9.74 -38.84
C ALA A 45 0.66 -8.84 -39.20
N GLY A 46 0.22 -8.88 -40.47
CA GLY A 46 -0.89 -8.08 -40.99
C GLY A 46 -0.60 -6.58 -41.14
N ARG A 47 0.69 -6.19 -41.14
CA ARG A 47 1.15 -4.81 -41.33
C ARG A 47 2.03 -4.71 -42.58
N PRO A 48 1.86 -3.67 -43.41
CA PRO A 48 2.73 -3.44 -44.57
C PRO A 48 4.11 -2.95 -44.14
N LEU A 49 5.06 -2.97 -45.07
CA LEU A 49 6.39 -2.38 -44.89
C LEU A 49 6.42 -0.92 -45.34
N GLU A 50 7.12 -0.08 -44.59
CA GLU A 50 7.60 1.24 -45.01
C GLU A 50 9.09 1.10 -45.34
N ILE A 51 9.45 1.29 -46.60
CA ILE A 51 10.84 1.15 -47.06
C ILE A 51 11.47 2.54 -47.09
N LEU A 52 12.48 2.74 -46.24
CA LEU A 52 13.33 3.91 -46.23
C LEU A 52 14.61 3.58 -47.00
N GLU A 53 15.20 4.58 -47.66
CA GLU A 53 16.41 4.42 -48.47
C GLU A 53 17.46 5.43 -48.00
N ALA A 54 18.74 5.04 -48.03
CA ALA A 54 19.87 5.93 -47.90
C ALA A 54 20.98 5.49 -48.87
N ALA A 55 21.66 6.45 -49.49
CA ALA A 55 22.74 6.22 -50.45
C ALA A 55 24.13 6.25 -49.79
N SER A 56 24.21 6.60 -48.50
CA SER A 56 25.46 6.78 -47.77
C SER A 56 25.33 6.36 -46.31
N ALA A 57 26.46 6.02 -45.67
CA ALA A 57 26.51 5.75 -44.24
C ALA A 57 26.08 6.97 -43.41
N ALA A 58 26.44 8.19 -43.85
CA ALA A 58 26.07 9.43 -43.18
C ALA A 58 24.56 9.70 -43.25
N GLU A 59 23.94 9.50 -44.41
CA GLU A 59 22.48 9.63 -44.59
C GLU A 59 21.74 8.57 -43.77
N ALA A 60 22.22 7.32 -43.77
CA ALA A 60 21.63 6.26 -42.96
C ALA A 60 21.68 6.56 -41.46
N ALA A 61 22.79 7.11 -40.96
CA ALA A 61 22.91 7.53 -39.57
C ALA A 61 21.91 8.64 -39.21
N GLU A 62 21.67 9.59 -40.11
CA GLU A 62 20.65 10.63 -39.92
C GLU A 62 19.24 10.04 -39.84
N VAL A 63 18.90 9.13 -40.78
CA VAL A 63 17.60 8.44 -40.78
C VAL A 63 17.41 7.66 -39.49
N LEU A 64 18.40 6.90 -39.03
CA LEU A 64 18.31 6.11 -37.79
C LEU A 64 18.18 6.98 -36.53
N ARG A 65 18.72 8.20 -36.54
CA ARG A 65 18.54 9.16 -35.45
C ARG A 65 17.12 9.72 -35.42
N GLN A 66 16.54 10.00 -36.58
CA GLN A 66 15.18 10.54 -36.71
C GLN A 66 14.10 9.46 -36.57
N ARG A 67 14.40 8.22 -36.95
CA ARG A 67 13.49 7.06 -36.97
C ARG A 67 14.03 5.93 -36.09
N PRO A 68 13.90 6.03 -34.75
CA PRO A 68 14.32 4.95 -33.84
C PRO A 68 13.45 3.70 -33.97
N ASP A 69 12.33 3.78 -34.69
CA ASP A 69 11.37 2.71 -34.97
C ASP A 69 11.79 1.79 -36.14
N VAL A 70 12.91 2.06 -36.81
CA VAL A 70 13.48 1.18 -37.85
C VAL A 70 13.69 -0.22 -37.27
N ALA A 71 12.98 -1.19 -37.83
CA ALA A 71 12.98 -2.57 -37.38
C ALA A 71 14.15 -3.36 -37.97
N VAL A 72 14.43 -3.15 -39.26
CA VAL A 72 15.48 -3.85 -40.01
C VAL A 72 16.30 -2.86 -40.81
N LEU A 73 17.62 -3.01 -40.75
CA LEU A 73 18.61 -2.29 -41.53
C LEU A 73 19.27 -3.28 -42.51
N LEU A 74 18.96 -3.16 -43.79
CA LEU A 74 19.62 -3.89 -44.88
C LEU A 74 20.79 -3.03 -45.36
N LEU A 75 22.01 -3.38 -44.99
CA LEU A 75 23.18 -2.52 -45.12
C LEU A 75 24.25 -3.16 -46.00
N ASP A 76 24.70 -2.43 -47.02
CA ASP A 76 25.90 -2.80 -47.77
C ASP A 76 27.17 -2.56 -46.94
N VAL A 77 28.13 -3.48 -47.06
CA VAL A 77 29.41 -3.42 -46.30
C VAL A 77 30.35 -2.38 -46.91
N VAL A 78 30.49 -2.41 -48.24
CA VAL A 78 31.42 -1.56 -49.00
C VAL A 78 30.59 -0.51 -49.74
N MET A 79 30.80 0.76 -49.41
CA MET A 79 30.11 1.89 -50.06
C MET A 79 31.15 2.99 -50.36
N GLU A 80 31.06 4.16 -49.72
CA GLU A 80 32.00 5.28 -49.92
C GLU A 80 33.43 4.92 -49.49
N THR A 81 33.54 4.01 -48.51
CA THR A 81 34.79 3.38 -48.12
C THR A 81 34.58 1.88 -47.92
N PRO A 82 35.65 1.05 -47.97
CA PRO A 82 35.53 -0.39 -47.76
C PRO A 82 35.03 -0.79 -46.36
N GLN A 83 35.00 0.15 -45.42
CA GLN A 83 34.59 -0.06 -44.03
C GLN A 83 33.35 0.77 -43.65
N ALA A 84 32.73 1.46 -44.60
CA ALA A 84 31.63 2.40 -44.32
C ALA A 84 30.44 1.72 -43.64
N GLY A 85 30.02 0.55 -44.14
CA GLY A 85 28.94 -0.23 -43.53
C GLY A 85 29.29 -0.68 -42.11
N LEU A 86 30.50 -1.20 -41.90
CA LEU A 86 30.95 -1.66 -40.58
C LEU A 86 31.06 -0.51 -39.57
N GLN A 87 31.52 0.66 -40.00
CA GLN A 87 31.54 1.87 -39.17
C GLN A 87 30.12 2.32 -38.80
N LEU A 88 29.16 2.25 -39.73
CA LEU A 88 27.76 2.53 -39.43
C LEU A 88 27.19 1.56 -38.40
N VAL A 89 27.48 0.25 -38.50
CA VAL A 89 27.05 -0.73 -37.49
C VAL A 89 27.56 -0.33 -36.11
N ARG A 90 28.84 0.06 -36.02
CA ARG A 90 29.44 0.53 -34.77
C ARG A 90 28.73 1.78 -34.25
N HIS A 91 28.45 2.76 -35.11
CA HIS A 91 27.70 3.96 -34.75
C HIS A 91 26.31 3.62 -34.18
N VAL A 92 25.58 2.69 -34.80
CA VAL A 92 24.26 2.26 -34.34
C VAL A 92 24.29 1.61 -32.95
N ARG A 93 25.30 0.78 -32.67
CA ARG A 93 25.41 0.03 -31.42
C ARG A 93 26.07 0.81 -30.28
N GLU A 94 27.12 1.58 -30.57
CA GLU A 94 27.92 2.30 -29.56
C GLU A 94 27.43 3.73 -29.35
N GLU A 95 27.11 4.47 -30.40
CA GLU A 95 26.74 5.90 -30.29
C GLU A 95 25.24 6.11 -30.15
N LEU A 96 24.42 5.49 -31.01
CA LEU A 96 22.96 5.55 -30.89
C LEU A 96 22.41 4.61 -29.80
N GLY A 97 23.21 3.63 -29.37
CA GLY A 97 22.80 2.64 -28.36
C GLY A 97 21.60 1.77 -28.79
N ASN A 98 21.24 1.76 -30.07
CA ASN A 98 20.07 1.03 -30.56
C ASN A 98 20.45 -0.43 -30.75
N ARG A 99 20.23 -1.23 -29.71
CA ARG A 99 20.39 -2.69 -29.74
C ARG A 99 19.19 -3.43 -30.28
N PHE A 100 18.11 -2.75 -30.67
CA PHE A 100 16.85 -3.37 -31.11
C PHE A 100 16.79 -3.56 -32.61
N VAL A 101 17.24 -2.60 -33.42
CA VAL A 101 17.25 -2.73 -34.88
C VAL A 101 18.04 -3.96 -35.32
N ARG A 102 17.46 -4.78 -36.20
CA ARG A 102 18.12 -5.95 -36.77
C ARG A 102 18.96 -5.55 -37.97
N ILE A 103 20.26 -5.83 -37.92
CA ILE A 103 21.18 -5.44 -38.99
C ILE A 103 21.49 -6.67 -39.83
N VAL A 104 21.20 -6.58 -41.14
CA VAL A 104 21.51 -7.59 -42.14
C VAL A 104 22.55 -7.00 -43.08
N LEU A 105 23.78 -7.50 -43.01
CA LEU A 105 24.85 -7.06 -43.90
C LEU A 105 24.75 -7.76 -45.25
N ARG A 106 24.98 -7.00 -46.32
CA ARG A 106 25.06 -7.46 -47.71
C ARG A 106 26.44 -7.06 -48.24
N THR A 107 27.13 -7.93 -48.97
CA THR A 107 28.37 -7.55 -49.66
C THR A 107 28.50 -8.23 -51.01
N GLY A 108 29.09 -7.54 -51.99
CA GLY A 108 29.52 -8.14 -53.26
C GLY A 108 30.93 -8.74 -53.21
N GLN A 109 31.71 -8.46 -52.16
CA GLN A 109 33.13 -8.83 -52.04
C GLN A 109 33.43 -9.42 -50.65
N PRO A 110 33.42 -10.74 -50.48
CA PRO A 110 33.63 -11.41 -49.19
C PRO A 110 35.11 -11.43 -48.71
N GLY A 111 36.05 -10.90 -49.50
CA GLY A 111 37.49 -11.06 -49.29
C GLY A 111 38.15 -10.16 -48.25
N GLU A 112 37.51 -9.06 -47.81
CA GLU A 112 38.13 -8.07 -46.93
C GLU A 112 37.84 -8.28 -45.43
N ALA A 113 36.83 -9.08 -45.07
CA ALA A 113 36.56 -9.48 -43.69
C ALA A 113 35.79 -10.83 -43.65
N PRO A 114 36.29 -11.87 -42.96
CA PRO A 114 35.59 -13.15 -42.84
C PRO A 114 34.24 -12.99 -42.13
N GLU A 115 33.19 -13.64 -42.65
CA GLU A 115 31.81 -13.57 -42.12
C GLU A 115 31.72 -13.81 -40.61
N LEU A 116 32.44 -14.81 -40.09
CA LEU A 116 32.43 -15.15 -38.67
C LEU A 116 33.03 -14.04 -37.79
N ASP A 117 34.07 -13.36 -38.28
CA ASP A 117 34.75 -12.28 -37.56
C ASP A 117 33.88 -11.02 -37.54
N VAL A 118 33.15 -10.74 -38.62
CA VAL A 118 32.21 -9.62 -38.69
C VAL A 118 31.01 -9.85 -37.77
N VAL A 119 30.44 -11.06 -37.77
CA VAL A 119 29.28 -11.40 -36.91
C VAL A 119 29.66 -11.42 -35.41
N THR A 120 30.91 -11.75 -35.06
CA THR A 120 31.35 -11.77 -33.66
C THR A 120 31.88 -10.42 -33.18
N ALA A 121 32.57 -9.65 -34.03
CA ALA A 121 33.08 -8.33 -33.68
C ALA A 121 31.99 -7.25 -33.69
N TYR A 122 30.94 -7.43 -34.51
CA TYR A 122 29.84 -6.49 -34.65
C TYR A 122 28.53 -7.21 -34.33
N ASP A 123 27.73 -6.69 -33.38
CA ASP A 123 26.44 -7.24 -32.96
C ASP A 123 25.36 -7.12 -34.07
N ILE A 124 25.50 -7.94 -35.11
CA ILE A 124 24.65 -8.02 -36.30
C ILE A 124 23.85 -9.33 -36.31
N ASN A 125 22.84 -9.40 -37.19
CA ASN A 125 21.86 -10.49 -37.18
C ASN A 125 21.96 -11.47 -38.33
N ASP A 126 22.48 -11.04 -39.48
CA ASP A 126 22.75 -11.91 -40.62
C ASP A 126 23.81 -11.25 -41.50
N TYR A 127 24.57 -12.06 -42.23
CA TYR A 127 25.55 -11.63 -43.21
C TYR A 127 25.31 -12.43 -44.49
N ARG A 128 25.25 -11.74 -45.63
CA ARG A 128 24.90 -12.37 -46.91
C ARG A 128 25.71 -11.79 -48.05
N GLU A 129 26.13 -12.65 -48.98
CA GLU A 129 26.64 -12.18 -50.26
C GLU A 129 25.48 -11.69 -51.16
N LYS A 130 25.71 -10.60 -51.92
CA LYS A 130 24.73 -10.06 -52.89
C LYS A 130 24.34 -11.11 -53.94
N THR A 131 25.25 -12.01 -54.29
CA THR A 131 25.06 -13.15 -55.22
C THR A 131 24.16 -14.25 -54.66
N GLU A 132 24.10 -14.42 -53.34
CA GLU A 132 23.30 -15.44 -52.65
C GLU A 132 21.88 -14.97 -52.30
N LEU A 133 21.63 -13.66 -52.39
CA LEU A 133 20.37 -13.00 -52.07
C LEU A 133 19.39 -13.03 -53.25
N THR A 134 18.86 -14.22 -53.55
CA THR A 134 17.68 -14.32 -54.42
C THR A 134 16.48 -13.62 -53.79
N ALA A 135 15.49 -13.22 -54.60
CA ALA A 135 14.28 -12.54 -54.10
C ALA A 135 13.61 -13.32 -52.94
N THR A 136 13.48 -14.63 -53.07
CA THR A 136 12.93 -15.51 -52.03
C THR A 136 13.78 -15.50 -50.76
N ARG A 137 15.11 -15.55 -50.88
CA ARG A 137 16.01 -15.54 -49.72
C ARG A 137 15.99 -14.19 -49.00
N LEU A 138 15.98 -13.08 -49.74
CA LEU A 138 15.85 -11.73 -49.16
C LEU A 138 14.58 -11.61 -48.32
N VAL A 139 13.44 -12.10 -48.84
CA VAL A 139 12.17 -12.10 -48.11
C VAL A 139 12.27 -12.97 -46.85
N VAL A 140 12.82 -14.19 -46.93
CA VAL A 140 12.99 -15.07 -45.76
C VAL A 140 13.88 -14.44 -44.68
N THR A 141 15.01 -13.83 -45.06
CA THR A 141 15.89 -13.10 -44.14
C THR A 141 15.14 -11.94 -43.49
N LEU A 142 14.37 -11.17 -44.27
CA LEU A 142 13.57 -10.07 -43.75
C LEU A 142 12.50 -10.55 -42.75
N TYR A 143 11.77 -11.63 -43.06
CA TYR A 143 10.79 -12.21 -42.13
C TYR A 143 11.43 -12.64 -40.80
N THR A 144 12.62 -13.23 -40.86
CA THR A 144 13.35 -13.67 -39.67
C THR A 144 13.81 -12.48 -38.83
N ALA A 145 14.32 -11.43 -39.49
CA ALA A 145 14.72 -10.18 -38.83
C ALA A 145 13.52 -9.45 -38.21
N LEU A 146 12.42 -9.28 -38.95
CA LEU A 146 11.21 -8.63 -38.44
C LEU A 146 10.60 -9.38 -37.24
N ARG A 147 10.58 -10.71 -37.29
CA ARG A 147 10.14 -11.54 -36.15
C ARG A 147 11.03 -11.32 -34.94
N SER A 148 12.35 -11.38 -35.11
CA SER A 148 13.31 -11.14 -34.02
C SER A 148 13.16 -9.74 -33.41
N TYR A 149 12.98 -8.70 -34.24
CA TYR A 149 12.70 -7.34 -33.76
C TYR A 149 11.40 -7.29 -32.93
N HIS A 150 10.33 -7.87 -33.46
CA HIS A 150 9.03 -7.90 -32.79
C HIS A 150 9.09 -8.60 -31.42
N ASP A 151 9.77 -9.75 -31.35
CA ASP A 151 9.93 -10.51 -30.11
C ASP A 151 10.76 -9.71 -29.08
N LEU A 152 11.88 -9.12 -29.50
CA LEU A 152 12.73 -8.30 -28.62
C LEU A 152 11.99 -7.07 -28.08
N ARG A 153 11.22 -6.37 -28.91
CA ARG A 153 10.41 -5.23 -28.47
C ARG A 153 9.32 -5.66 -27.49
N THR A 154 8.74 -6.84 -27.70
CA THR A 154 7.75 -7.42 -26.78
C THR A 154 8.37 -7.74 -25.42
N ILE A 155 9.56 -8.35 -25.41
CA ILE A 155 10.31 -8.65 -24.18
C ILE A 155 10.69 -7.37 -23.44
N GLU A 156 11.20 -6.36 -24.14
CA GLU A 156 11.58 -5.09 -23.51
C GLU A 156 10.37 -4.37 -22.90
N ALA A 157 9.23 -4.34 -23.60
CA ALA A 157 7.99 -3.78 -23.05
C ALA A 157 7.53 -4.53 -21.79
N GLN A 158 7.65 -5.87 -21.78
CA GLN A 158 7.36 -6.68 -20.59
C GLN A 158 8.33 -6.39 -19.44
N ARG A 159 9.63 -6.24 -19.72
CA ARG A 159 10.68 -5.93 -18.74
C ARG A 159 10.41 -4.57 -18.08
N GLN A 160 10.17 -3.53 -18.88
CA GLN A 160 9.84 -2.19 -18.39
C GLN A 160 8.56 -2.20 -17.56
N GLY A 161 7.51 -2.87 -18.02
CA GLY A 161 6.26 -3.02 -17.26
C GLY A 161 6.47 -3.68 -15.89
N LEU A 162 7.35 -4.69 -15.81
CA LEU A 162 7.69 -5.34 -14.54
C LEU A 162 8.49 -4.42 -13.60
N GLU A 163 9.43 -3.63 -14.14
CA GLU A 163 10.19 -2.66 -13.34
C GLU A 163 9.28 -1.59 -12.72
N HIS A 164 8.32 -1.09 -13.50
CA HIS A 164 7.30 -0.16 -12.99
C HIS A 164 6.47 -0.80 -11.87
N LEU A 165 6.07 -2.07 -12.00
CA LEU A 165 5.33 -2.79 -10.95
C LEU A 165 6.12 -2.96 -9.65
N VAL A 166 7.42 -3.28 -9.75
CA VAL A 166 8.31 -3.43 -8.58
C VAL A 166 8.44 -2.09 -7.85
N GLY A 167 8.68 -1.00 -8.60
CA GLY A 167 8.73 0.35 -8.03
C GLY A 167 7.42 0.74 -7.33
N ALA A 168 6.29 0.53 -8.01
CA ALA A 168 4.96 0.84 -7.49
C ALA A 168 4.64 0.09 -6.18
N SER A 169 4.98 -1.19 -6.11
CA SER A 169 4.70 -2.07 -4.96
C SER A 169 5.30 -1.52 -3.67
N SER A 170 6.55 -1.05 -3.71
CA SER A 170 7.24 -0.52 -2.52
C SER A 170 6.51 0.68 -1.88
N SER A 171 5.93 1.55 -2.69
CA SER A 171 5.23 2.76 -2.24
C SER A 171 3.88 2.46 -1.58
N ILE A 172 3.23 1.36 -1.98
CA ILE A 172 1.94 0.90 -1.45
C ILE A 172 2.16 0.18 -0.11
N PHE A 173 3.16 -0.70 -0.03
CA PHE A 173 3.47 -1.46 1.19
C PHE A 173 3.90 -0.59 2.39
N ALA A 174 4.40 0.63 2.13
CA ALA A 174 4.81 1.54 3.20
C ALA A 174 3.64 2.23 3.92
N ARG A 175 2.39 2.12 3.42
CA ARG A 175 1.24 2.85 3.95
C ARG A 175 0.63 2.13 5.15
N ARG A 176 0.29 2.90 6.19
CA ARG A 176 -0.33 2.41 7.43
C ARG A 176 -1.81 2.73 7.57
N ASN A 177 -2.32 3.70 6.79
CA ASN A 177 -3.70 4.17 6.82
C ASN A 177 -4.43 3.77 5.53
N PRO A 178 -5.68 3.25 5.61
CA PRO A 178 -6.51 2.96 4.44
C PRO A 178 -6.66 4.11 3.43
N HIS A 179 -6.78 5.36 3.89
CA HIS A 179 -6.95 6.50 2.99
C HIS A 179 -5.70 6.76 2.14
N ASP A 180 -4.53 6.80 2.80
CA ASP A 180 -3.24 6.98 2.12
C ASP A 180 -2.92 5.81 1.19
N PHE A 181 -3.34 4.61 1.59
CA PHE A 181 -3.27 3.41 0.77
C PHE A 181 -4.09 3.57 -0.52
N THR A 182 -5.36 3.95 -0.41
CA THR A 182 -6.24 4.14 -1.58
C THR A 182 -5.67 5.15 -2.56
N HIS A 183 -5.20 6.30 -2.06
CA HIS A 183 -4.60 7.32 -2.90
C HIS A 183 -3.30 6.85 -3.57
N ALA A 184 -2.44 6.12 -2.84
CA ALA A 184 -1.22 5.57 -3.41
C ALA A 184 -1.51 4.54 -4.51
N VAL A 185 -2.49 3.66 -4.31
CA VAL A 185 -2.92 2.68 -5.32
C VAL A 185 -3.45 3.40 -6.57
N LEU A 186 -4.27 4.44 -6.39
CA LEU A 186 -4.83 5.23 -7.49
C LEU A 186 -3.72 5.88 -8.35
N GLN A 187 -2.77 6.57 -7.71
CA GLN A 187 -1.65 7.20 -8.42
C GLN A 187 -0.78 6.20 -9.19
N GLN A 188 -0.57 5.00 -8.64
CA GLN A 188 0.21 3.97 -9.32
C GLN A 188 -0.55 3.38 -10.52
N LEU A 189 -1.87 3.20 -10.42
CA LEU A 189 -2.69 2.77 -11.55
C LEU A 189 -2.66 3.80 -12.69
N GLU A 190 -2.73 5.09 -12.37
CA GLU A 190 -2.57 6.16 -13.37
C GLU A 190 -1.18 6.11 -14.04
N ALA A 191 -0.11 5.95 -13.25
CA ALA A 191 1.24 5.86 -13.78
C ALA A 191 1.45 4.63 -14.67
N LEU A 192 0.85 3.49 -14.32
CA LEU A 192 0.94 2.23 -15.08
C LEU A 192 0.15 2.27 -16.39
N LEU A 193 -0.98 2.98 -16.41
CA LEU A 193 -1.87 3.05 -17.57
C LEU A 193 -1.61 4.26 -18.48
N GLY A 194 -0.81 5.22 -18.02
CA GLY A 194 -0.49 6.45 -18.75
C GLY A 194 -1.64 7.46 -18.83
N GLY A 195 -1.40 8.58 -19.53
CA GLY A 195 -2.29 9.75 -19.50
C GLY A 195 -3.64 9.63 -20.21
N GLY A 196 -4.00 8.46 -20.73
CA GLY A 196 -5.27 8.22 -21.43
C GLY A 196 -6.32 7.44 -20.62
N ALA A 197 -5.93 6.91 -19.45
CA ALA A 197 -6.81 6.11 -18.62
C ALA A 197 -7.39 6.95 -17.47
N GLU A 198 -8.68 6.73 -17.18
CA GLU A 198 -9.34 7.29 -16.01
C GLU A 198 -9.48 6.21 -14.95
N VAL A 199 -9.20 6.54 -13.70
CA VAL A 199 -9.26 5.59 -12.59
C VAL A 199 -10.07 6.18 -11.45
N PHE A 200 -10.93 5.38 -10.83
CA PHE A 200 -11.60 5.74 -9.58
C PHE A 200 -11.72 4.54 -8.65
N CYS A 201 -11.88 4.82 -7.36
CA CYS A 201 -12.02 3.85 -6.29
C CYS A 201 -13.39 4.00 -5.62
N CYS A 202 -14.00 2.88 -5.25
CA CYS A 202 -15.19 2.83 -4.38
C CYS A 202 -14.88 1.97 -3.15
N GLU A 203 -15.40 2.37 -1.99
CA GLU A 203 -15.43 1.52 -0.79
C GLU A 203 -16.78 0.82 -0.69
N LEU A 204 -16.74 -0.48 -0.39
CA LEU A 204 -17.93 -1.28 -0.14
C LEU A 204 -17.99 -1.73 1.32
N PRO A 205 -19.13 -1.52 2.01
CA PRO A 205 -19.34 -2.06 3.33
C PRO A 205 -19.68 -3.55 3.28
N GLY A 206 -19.20 -4.28 4.28
CA GLY A 206 -19.56 -5.67 4.55
C GLY A 206 -19.03 -6.70 3.55
N ARG A 207 -19.31 -7.97 3.86
CA ARG A 207 -19.00 -9.14 3.04
C ARG A 207 -20.25 -9.70 2.35
N GLU A 208 -21.30 -8.90 2.25
CA GLU A 208 -22.51 -9.27 1.51
C GLU A 208 -22.12 -9.58 0.07
N ARG A 209 -22.48 -10.79 -0.38
CA ARG A 209 -22.23 -11.26 -1.75
C ARG A 209 -23.11 -10.52 -2.76
N SER A 210 -24.22 -9.95 -2.31
CA SER A 210 -25.06 -9.10 -3.15
C SER A 210 -24.33 -7.77 -3.39
N PRO A 211 -24.21 -7.33 -4.65
CA PRO A 211 -23.69 -6.00 -4.93
C PRO A 211 -24.62 -4.95 -4.29
N PRO A 212 -24.08 -3.84 -3.77
CA PRO A 212 -24.90 -2.77 -3.25
C PRO A 212 -25.73 -2.14 -4.36
N ASP A 213 -26.87 -1.55 -3.98
CA ASP A 213 -27.75 -0.84 -4.92
C ASP A 213 -27.00 0.33 -5.58
N ASN A 214 -26.23 1.08 -4.78
CA ASN A 214 -25.47 2.26 -5.20
C ASN A 214 -23.99 2.15 -4.82
N PHE A 215 -23.12 2.60 -5.72
CA PHE A 215 -21.68 2.78 -5.49
C PHE A 215 -21.37 4.26 -5.32
N ARG A 216 -20.43 4.60 -4.44
CA ARG A 216 -19.97 5.99 -4.24
C ARG A 216 -18.46 6.08 -4.44
N VAL A 217 -18.02 7.17 -5.07
CA VAL A 217 -16.60 7.41 -5.35
C VAL A 217 -15.90 7.79 -4.05
N LEU A 218 -14.92 6.99 -3.63
CA LEU A 218 -14.03 7.28 -2.51
C LEU A 218 -12.87 8.19 -2.94
N ALA A 219 -12.29 7.90 -4.10
CA ALA A 219 -11.18 8.65 -4.68
C ALA A 219 -11.19 8.50 -6.20
N GLY A 220 -10.64 9.45 -6.95
CA GLY A 220 -10.62 9.33 -8.41
C GLY A 220 -9.73 10.35 -9.09
N SER A 221 -9.40 10.02 -10.34
CA SER A 221 -8.51 10.78 -11.22
C SER A 221 -9.28 11.40 -12.39
N GLY A 222 -8.69 12.41 -13.04
CA GLY A 222 -9.32 13.11 -14.15
C GLY A 222 -10.70 13.66 -13.79
N ARG A 223 -11.74 13.26 -14.51
CA ARG A 223 -13.12 13.71 -14.23
C ARG A 223 -13.68 13.21 -12.89
N PHE A 224 -13.12 12.15 -12.32
CA PHE A 224 -13.60 11.59 -11.05
C PHE A 224 -13.01 12.30 -9.83
N THR A 225 -12.01 13.16 -10.00
CA THR A 225 -11.45 13.98 -8.91
C THR A 225 -12.49 14.92 -8.31
N ALA A 226 -13.39 15.47 -9.14
CA ALA A 226 -14.49 16.33 -8.68
C ALA A 226 -15.72 15.53 -8.19
N ALA A 227 -15.71 14.21 -8.32
CA ALA A 227 -16.86 13.34 -8.06
C ALA A 227 -16.76 12.55 -6.74
N VAL A 228 -15.77 12.85 -5.89
CA VAL A 228 -15.64 12.24 -4.57
C VAL A 228 -16.94 12.40 -3.78
N GLU A 229 -17.35 11.35 -3.05
CA GLU A 229 -18.62 11.23 -2.33
C GLU A 229 -19.90 11.16 -3.21
N HIS A 230 -19.82 11.32 -4.52
CA HIS A 230 -20.97 11.23 -5.43
C HIS A 230 -21.28 9.78 -5.82
N GLU A 231 -22.52 9.51 -6.20
CA GLU A 231 -22.93 8.22 -6.76
C GLU A 231 -22.28 7.97 -8.12
N VAL A 232 -21.84 6.74 -8.35
CA VAL A 232 -21.17 6.32 -9.59
C VAL A 232 -22.14 6.19 -10.76
N ALA A 233 -23.39 5.78 -10.49
CA ALA A 233 -24.37 5.48 -11.53
C ALA A 233 -24.59 6.58 -12.59
N PRO A 234 -24.70 7.88 -12.24
CA PRO A 234 -24.83 8.95 -13.23
C PRO A 234 -23.51 9.30 -13.96
N LEU A 235 -22.36 8.81 -13.50
CA LEU A 235 -21.04 9.22 -13.97
C LEU A 235 -20.45 8.27 -15.03
N VAL A 236 -20.94 7.03 -15.09
CA VAL A 236 -20.39 5.97 -15.92
C VAL A 236 -21.47 5.29 -16.77
N ALA A 237 -21.05 4.64 -17.86
CA ALA A 237 -21.95 3.89 -18.72
C ALA A 237 -22.43 2.58 -18.05
N ALA A 238 -23.57 2.05 -18.50
CA ALA A 238 -24.20 0.87 -17.91
C ALA A 238 -23.28 -0.37 -17.87
N ASN A 239 -22.45 -0.56 -18.90
CA ASN A 239 -21.47 -1.65 -18.96
C ASN A 239 -20.40 -1.58 -17.87
N VAL A 240 -20.06 -0.37 -17.38
CA VAL A 240 -19.13 -0.19 -16.26
C VAL A 240 -19.79 -0.66 -14.96
N LEU A 241 -21.05 -0.29 -14.73
CA LEU A 241 -21.82 -0.74 -13.56
C LEU A 241 -22.02 -2.26 -13.56
N GLU A 242 -22.29 -2.86 -14.72
CA GLU A 242 -22.38 -4.32 -14.86
C GLU A 242 -21.05 -5.00 -14.51
N ALA A 243 -19.92 -4.47 -14.98
CA ALA A 243 -18.60 -4.99 -14.63
C ALA A 243 -18.32 -4.87 -13.13
N MET A 244 -18.67 -3.75 -12.50
CA MET A 244 -18.52 -3.54 -11.05
C MET A 244 -19.37 -4.53 -10.25
N ARG A 245 -20.65 -4.68 -10.61
CA ARG A 245 -21.57 -5.63 -9.95
C ARG A 245 -21.11 -7.07 -10.13
N GLY A 246 -20.64 -7.43 -11.33
CA GLY A 246 -20.06 -8.75 -11.61
C GLY A 246 -18.84 -9.05 -10.75
N ALA A 247 -17.92 -8.09 -10.62
CA ALA A 247 -16.74 -8.24 -9.76
C ALA A 247 -17.11 -8.41 -8.28
N CYS A 248 -18.12 -7.67 -7.79
CA CYS A 248 -18.64 -7.84 -6.43
C CYS A 248 -19.24 -9.23 -6.20
N ALA A 249 -20.09 -9.68 -7.12
CA ALA A 249 -20.80 -10.96 -6.99
C ALA A 249 -19.84 -12.15 -7.08
N ALA A 250 -18.79 -12.03 -7.90
CA ALA A 250 -17.73 -13.03 -8.04
C ALA A 250 -16.68 -12.97 -6.92
N ASP A 251 -16.69 -11.92 -6.09
CA ASP A 251 -15.64 -11.62 -5.09
C ASP A 251 -14.22 -11.60 -5.72
N ALA A 252 -14.14 -11.13 -6.97
CA ALA A 252 -12.94 -11.24 -7.80
C ALA A 252 -12.80 -10.07 -8.78
N SER A 253 -11.55 -9.79 -9.17
CA SER A 253 -11.26 -8.78 -10.19
C SER A 253 -11.72 -9.24 -11.58
N SER A 254 -12.13 -8.29 -12.42
CA SER A 254 -12.56 -8.50 -13.80
C SER A 254 -11.72 -7.67 -14.78
N TYR A 255 -11.33 -8.24 -15.91
CA TYR A 255 -10.42 -7.63 -16.89
C TYR A 255 -11.06 -7.68 -18.28
N GLY A 256 -11.65 -6.56 -18.71
CA GLY A 256 -12.26 -6.41 -20.03
C GLY A 256 -11.41 -5.59 -21.00
N ASP A 257 -11.90 -5.40 -22.22
CA ASP A 257 -11.19 -4.63 -23.25
C ASP A 257 -11.16 -3.12 -23.00
N ARG A 258 -12.19 -2.58 -22.33
CA ARG A 258 -12.32 -1.13 -22.05
C ARG A 258 -12.44 -0.78 -20.57
N VAL A 259 -12.77 -1.78 -19.76
CA VAL A 259 -13.04 -1.63 -18.33
C VAL A 259 -12.32 -2.76 -17.61
N CYS A 260 -11.46 -2.40 -16.67
CA CYS A 260 -10.92 -3.35 -15.70
C CYS A 260 -11.41 -2.94 -14.31
N VAL A 261 -11.89 -3.92 -13.53
CA VAL A 261 -12.34 -3.74 -12.16
C VAL A 261 -11.45 -4.57 -11.26
N LEU A 262 -10.64 -3.91 -10.45
CA LEU A 262 -9.73 -4.52 -9.51
C LEU A 262 -10.41 -4.57 -8.15
N HIS A 263 -10.68 -5.78 -7.69
CA HIS A 263 -11.34 -6.04 -6.42
C HIS A 263 -10.29 -6.40 -5.35
N LEU A 264 -10.15 -5.53 -4.35
CA LEU A 264 -9.27 -5.74 -3.20
C LEU A 264 -10.14 -6.02 -1.97
N ALA A 265 -10.08 -7.25 -1.48
CA ALA A 265 -10.85 -7.67 -0.31
C ALA A 265 -9.97 -8.45 0.65
N ALA A 266 -9.96 -8.00 1.91
CA ALA A 266 -9.23 -8.69 2.97
C ALA A 266 -10.07 -9.77 3.62
N VAL A 267 -9.42 -10.91 3.91
CA VAL A 267 -10.06 -12.12 4.45
C VAL A 267 -10.89 -11.85 5.70
N GLN A 268 -10.46 -10.90 6.54
CA GLN A 268 -11.08 -10.55 7.83
C GLN A 268 -11.71 -9.15 7.87
N SER A 269 -11.57 -8.34 6.81
CA SER A 269 -12.09 -6.97 6.82
C SER A 269 -13.56 -6.92 6.44
N ARG A 270 -14.29 -5.97 7.05
CA ARG A 270 -15.64 -5.57 6.63
C ARG A 270 -15.62 -4.55 5.50
N ARG A 271 -14.46 -4.26 4.89
CA ARG A 271 -14.33 -3.26 3.84
C ARG A 271 -13.64 -3.88 2.62
N ARG A 272 -14.21 -3.63 1.46
CA ARG A 272 -13.66 -4.00 0.16
C ARG A 272 -13.43 -2.75 -0.65
N LEU A 273 -12.35 -2.71 -1.42
CA LEU A 273 -12.08 -1.63 -2.35
C LEU A 273 -12.25 -2.12 -3.78
N LEU A 274 -12.91 -1.31 -4.59
CA LEU A 274 -13.04 -1.51 -6.03
C LEU A 274 -12.33 -0.39 -6.75
N PHE A 275 -11.25 -0.70 -7.45
CA PHE A 275 -10.64 0.24 -8.39
C PHE A 275 -11.17 -0.05 -9.79
N VAL A 276 -11.62 0.98 -10.48
CA VAL A 276 -12.18 0.88 -11.83
C VAL A 276 -11.29 1.69 -12.76
N CYS A 277 -10.68 0.99 -13.72
CA CYS A 277 -9.83 1.57 -14.75
C CYS A 277 -10.60 1.60 -16.07
N LEU A 278 -10.66 2.78 -16.68
CA LEU A 278 -11.35 3.02 -17.95
C LEU A 278 -10.34 3.48 -19.00
N ALA A 279 -10.31 2.80 -20.14
CA ALA A 279 -9.47 3.16 -21.28
C ALA A 279 -10.17 2.84 -22.62
N PRO A 280 -9.77 3.46 -23.74
CA PRO A 280 -10.32 3.13 -25.06
C PRO A 280 -10.11 1.66 -25.45
N HIS A 281 -8.96 1.09 -25.05
CA HIS A 281 -8.58 -0.30 -25.22
C HIS A 281 -7.43 -0.64 -24.24
N PHE A 282 -7.50 -1.81 -23.60
CA PHE A 282 -6.38 -2.41 -22.85
C PHE A 282 -5.71 -3.51 -23.67
N SER A 283 -4.40 -3.40 -23.89
CA SER A 283 -3.57 -4.47 -24.43
C SER A 283 -3.52 -5.68 -23.48
N ASP A 284 -3.12 -6.84 -24.02
CA ASP A 284 -2.88 -8.04 -23.20
C ASP A 284 -1.81 -7.80 -22.12
N LEU A 285 -0.82 -6.98 -22.43
CA LEU A 285 0.23 -6.62 -21.49
C LEU A 285 -0.33 -5.78 -20.33
N GLU A 286 -1.12 -4.74 -20.64
CA GLU A 286 -1.75 -3.89 -19.62
C GLU A 286 -2.69 -4.69 -18.72
N ARG A 287 -3.52 -5.56 -19.29
CA ARG A 287 -4.38 -6.45 -18.48
C ARG A 287 -3.57 -7.35 -17.54
N ARG A 288 -2.44 -7.88 -18.01
CA ARG A 288 -1.57 -8.73 -17.20
C ARG A 288 -0.85 -7.94 -16.10
N ILE A 289 -0.43 -6.71 -16.39
CA ILE A 289 0.15 -5.79 -15.42
C ILE A 289 -0.88 -5.41 -14.36
N LEU A 290 -2.10 -5.05 -14.76
CA LEU A 290 -3.20 -4.75 -13.85
C LEU A 290 -3.52 -5.94 -12.93
N TRP A 291 -3.49 -7.17 -13.46
CA TRP A 291 -3.70 -8.37 -12.66
C TRP A 291 -2.61 -8.60 -11.61
N LEU A 292 -1.33 -8.45 -11.99
CA LEU A 292 -0.21 -8.53 -11.05
C LEU A 292 -0.33 -7.44 -9.98
N PHE A 293 -0.64 -6.22 -10.40
CA PHE A 293 -0.82 -5.08 -9.51
C PHE A 293 -1.97 -5.30 -8.52
N ALA A 294 -3.15 -5.71 -8.99
CA ALA A 294 -4.31 -6.00 -8.16
C ALA A 294 -3.98 -7.07 -7.11
N THR A 295 -3.23 -8.10 -7.50
CA THR A 295 -2.80 -9.16 -6.59
C THR A 295 -1.89 -8.62 -5.48
N ASN A 296 -0.87 -7.82 -5.84
CA ASN A 296 0.05 -7.23 -4.87
C ASN A 296 -0.62 -6.20 -3.96
N ALA A 297 -1.46 -5.33 -4.53
CA ALA A 297 -2.26 -4.37 -3.77
C ALA A 297 -3.23 -5.08 -2.82
N GLY A 298 -3.79 -6.22 -3.23
CA GLY A 298 -4.66 -7.04 -2.38
C GLY A 298 -3.91 -7.55 -1.15
N ILE A 299 -2.71 -8.09 -1.34
CA ILE A 299 -1.85 -8.53 -0.22
C ILE A 299 -1.50 -7.37 0.71
N ALA A 300 -1.18 -6.20 0.16
CA ALA A 300 -0.88 -5.00 0.95
C ALA A 300 -2.10 -4.52 1.75
N TRP A 301 -3.30 -4.56 1.14
CA TRP A 301 -4.56 -4.27 1.78
C TRP A 301 -4.85 -5.24 2.94
N ASP A 302 -4.63 -6.53 2.72
CA ASP A 302 -4.82 -7.57 3.73
C ASP A 302 -3.89 -7.37 4.93
N ASN A 303 -2.61 -7.07 4.68
CA ASN A 303 -1.63 -6.81 5.73
C ASN A 303 -1.99 -5.57 6.56
N LEU A 304 -2.46 -4.51 5.90
CA LEU A 304 -2.90 -3.29 6.57
C LEU A 304 -4.09 -3.58 7.50
N ASN A 305 -5.09 -4.32 7.03
CA ASN A 305 -6.24 -4.71 7.83
C ASN A 305 -5.89 -5.70 8.95
N LEU A 306 -4.95 -6.62 8.71
CA LEU A 306 -4.47 -7.56 9.74
C LEU A 306 -3.74 -6.83 10.87
N ALA A 307 -2.90 -5.85 10.54
CA ALA A 307 -2.19 -5.05 11.53
C ALA A 307 -3.16 -4.24 12.40
N ALA A 308 -4.18 -3.62 11.79
CA ALA A 308 -5.23 -2.91 12.52
C ALA A 308 -6.02 -3.86 13.43
N GLY A 309 -6.49 -4.99 12.89
CA GLY A 309 -7.24 -5.98 13.67
C GLY A 309 -6.45 -6.58 14.84
N LEU A 310 -5.13 -6.73 14.72
CA LEU A 310 -4.28 -7.18 15.81
C LEU A 310 -4.22 -6.17 16.96
N LEU A 311 -4.16 -4.86 16.66
CA LEU A 311 -4.18 -3.81 17.68
C LEU A 311 -5.54 -3.77 18.39
N ASP A 312 -6.63 -3.79 17.64
CA ASP A 312 -7.99 -3.80 18.20
C ASP A 312 -8.20 -5.01 19.12
N ALA A 313 -7.82 -6.22 18.67
CA ALA A 313 -7.92 -7.43 19.46
C ALA A 313 -7.05 -7.38 20.73
N GLN A 314 -5.84 -6.81 20.65
CA GLN A 314 -4.99 -6.61 21.84
C GLN A 314 -5.63 -5.66 22.84
N GLN A 315 -6.22 -4.56 22.38
CA GLN A 315 -6.93 -3.62 23.25
C GLN A 315 -8.14 -4.29 23.91
N GLU A 316 -8.96 -5.01 23.15
CA GLU A 316 -10.11 -5.76 23.66
C GLU A 316 -9.69 -6.78 24.72
N MET A 317 -8.63 -7.55 24.48
CA MET A 317 -8.08 -8.50 25.45
C MET A 317 -7.63 -7.82 26.75
N VAL A 318 -6.96 -6.67 26.65
CA VAL A 318 -6.53 -5.91 27.84
C VAL A 318 -7.74 -5.43 28.64
N PHE A 319 -8.73 -4.84 27.99
CA PHE A 319 -9.96 -4.39 28.65
C PHE A 319 -10.73 -5.54 29.28
N LEU A 320 -10.81 -6.71 28.62
CA LEU A 320 -11.48 -7.89 29.15
C LEU A 320 -10.77 -8.44 30.39
N LEU A 321 -9.43 -8.52 30.36
CA LEU A 321 -8.64 -8.98 31.51
C LEU A 321 -8.79 -8.03 32.70
N ALA A 322 -8.69 -6.73 32.46
CA ALA A 322 -8.89 -5.71 33.48
C ALA A 322 -10.31 -5.76 34.07
N SER A 323 -11.33 -5.82 33.22
CA SER A 323 -12.73 -5.93 33.65
C SER A 323 -12.98 -7.21 34.46
N THR A 324 -12.33 -8.32 34.10
CA THR A 324 -12.45 -9.59 34.84
C THR A 324 -11.91 -9.47 36.27
N ALA A 325 -10.79 -8.75 36.46
CA ALA A 325 -10.29 -8.45 37.80
C ALA A 325 -11.29 -7.61 38.62
N GLU A 326 -11.95 -6.64 37.98
CA GLU A 326 -12.91 -5.76 38.65
C GLU A 326 -14.27 -6.39 38.94
N THR A 327 -14.73 -7.35 38.13
CA THR A 327 -15.98 -8.05 38.44
C THR A 327 -15.93 -8.79 39.80
N ARG A 328 -14.72 -9.17 40.28
CA ARG A 328 -14.54 -9.76 41.62
C ARG A 328 -14.65 -8.74 42.77
N SER A 329 -14.38 -7.46 42.50
CA SER A 329 -14.46 -6.36 43.48
C SER A 329 -15.83 -5.65 43.50
N ARG A 330 -16.75 -6.06 42.60
CA ARG A 330 -18.05 -5.41 42.34
C ARG A 330 -17.93 -4.01 41.74
N GLU A 331 -16.81 -3.70 41.09
CA GLU A 331 -16.64 -2.50 40.27
C GLU A 331 -17.08 -2.78 38.81
N THR A 332 -17.47 -1.75 38.06
CA THR A 332 -18.09 -1.89 36.72
C THR A 332 -17.02 -2.03 35.63
N ALA A 333 -17.31 -2.75 34.55
CA ALA A 333 -16.44 -2.80 33.38
C ALA A 333 -16.25 -1.39 32.74
N SER A 334 -17.24 -0.51 32.89
CA SER A 334 -17.18 0.88 32.44
C SER A 334 -16.08 1.68 33.14
N HIS A 335 -15.81 1.44 34.43
CA HIS A 335 -14.76 2.11 35.20
C HIS A 335 -13.39 1.99 34.52
N VAL A 336 -13.00 0.77 34.18
CA VAL A 336 -11.71 0.46 33.54
C VAL A 336 -11.55 1.22 32.22
N HIS A 337 -12.61 1.31 31.42
CA HIS A 337 -12.59 2.06 30.17
C HIS A 337 -12.47 3.57 30.41
N ARG A 338 -13.22 4.12 31.37
CA ARG A 338 -13.17 5.54 31.73
C ARG A 338 -11.80 5.96 32.24
N VAL A 339 -11.17 5.16 33.11
CA VAL A 339 -9.81 5.43 33.61
C VAL A 339 -8.82 5.53 32.45
N GLY A 340 -8.87 4.62 31.48
CA GLY A 340 -8.04 4.69 30.27
C GLY A 340 -8.20 6.01 29.51
N LEU A 341 -9.45 6.42 29.25
CA LEU A 341 -9.77 7.66 28.54
C LEU A 341 -9.39 8.93 29.32
N LEU A 342 -9.57 8.93 30.65
CA LEU A 342 -9.19 10.05 31.51
C LEU A 342 -7.68 10.21 31.58
N VAL A 343 -6.94 9.10 31.68
CA VAL A 343 -5.47 9.10 31.62
C VAL A 343 -4.99 9.66 30.27
N GLU A 344 -5.61 9.27 29.16
CA GLU A 344 -5.29 9.81 27.83
C GLU A 344 -5.53 11.33 27.76
N LEU A 345 -6.68 11.79 28.25
CA LEU A 345 -7.02 13.22 28.29
C LEU A 345 -5.96 14.02 29.06
N LEU A 346 -5.53 13.52 30.21
CA LEU A 346 -4.50 14.17 31.04
C LEU A 346 -3.11 14.09 30.39
N ALA A 347 -2.75 12.95 29.78
CA ALA A 347 -1.50 12.77 29.06
C ALA A 347 -1.35 13.76 27.89
N ARG A 348 -2.42 13.94 27.11
CA ARG A 348 -2.47 14.93 26.02
C ARG A 348 -2.33 16.35 26.57
N ALA A 349 -3.02 16.67 27.67
CA ALA A 349 -2.93 17.98 28.31
C ALA A 349 -1.54 18.29 28.91
N LEU A 350 -0.77 17.25 29.27
CA LEU A 350 0.64 17.36 29.68
C LEU A 350 1.61 17.57 28.50
N GLY A 351 1.14 17.46 27.25
CA GLY A 351 1.96 17.60 26.06
C GLY A 351 2.75 16.34 25.68
N LEU A 352 2.34 15.17 26.14
CA LEU A 352 2.91 13.89 25.70
C LEU A 352 2.56 13.61 24.23
N ASP A 353 3.44 12.89 23.53
CA ASP A 353 3.19 12.52 22.13
C ASP A 353 2.06 11.47 21.99
N GLY A 354 1.60 11.25 20.75
CA GLY A 354 0.50 10.33 20.47
C GLY A 354 0.77 8.90 20.92
N ASP A 355 1.99 8.39 20.68
CA ASP A 355 2.37 7.02 21.02
C ASP A 355 2.43 6.82 22.55
N GLN A 356 2.91 7.83 23.29
CA GLN A 356 2.90 7.84 24.76
C GLN A 356 1.49 7.88 25.33
N CYS A 357 0.61 8.71 24.77
CA CYS A 357 -0.79 8.80 25.17
C CYS A 357 -1.51 7.46 24.98
N ASP A 358 -1.34 6.83 23.82
CA ASP A 358 -1.95 5.55 23.48
C ASP A 358 -1.43 4.43 24.40
N MET A 359 -0.14 4.45 24.73
CA MET A 359 0.46 3.47 25.64
C MET A 359 -0.10 3.60 27.06
N LEU A 360 -0.24 4.83 27.58
CA LEU A 360 -0.82 5.10 28.89
C LEU A 360 -2.30 4.71 28.94
N ARG A 361 -3.08 5.06 27.91
CA ARG A 361 -4.50 4.68 27.76
C ARG A 361 -4.69 3.17 27.81
N LEU A 362 -3.78 2.40 27.19
CA LEU A 362 -3.85 0.94 27.16
C LEU A 362 -3.34 0.29 28.46
N ALA A 363 -2.37 0.91 29.13
CA ALA A 363 -1.76 0.36 30.33
C ALA A 363 -2.56 0.63 31.62
N SER A 364 -3.13 1.83 31.79
CA SER A 364 -3.81 2.23 33.03
C SER A 364 -5.05 1.39 33.39
N PRO A 365 -5.83 0.81 32.46
CA PRO A 365 -6.86 -0.19 32.76
C PRO A 365 -6.41 -1.33 33.69
N LEU A 366 -5.13 -1.70 33.65
CA LEU A 366 -4.57 -2.83 34.40
C LEU A 366 -4.06 -2.46 35.80
N HIS A 367 -4.25 -1.22 36.26
CA HIS A 367 -3.72 -0.74 37.55
C HIS A 367 -4.10 -1.66 38.73
N ASP A 368 -5.32 -2.20 38.70
CA ASP A 368 -5.88 -3.04 39.75
C ASP A 368 -5.92 -4.55 39.43
N ILE A 369 -5.21 -5.01 38.38
CA ILE A 369 -5.15 -6.43 38.01
C ILE A 369 -4.70 -7.33 39.16
N GLY A 370 -3.95 -6.80 40.13
CA GLY A 370 -3.48 -7.54 41.29
C GLY A 370 -4.57 -7.90 42.30
N LYS A 371 -5.78 -7.30 42.23
CA LYS A 371 -6.93 -7.68 43.06
C LYS A 371 -7.28 -9.18 42.93
N VAL A 372 -6.90 -9.82 41.81
CA VAL A 372 -7.05 -11.27 41.62
C VAL A 372 -6.37 -12.11 42.70
N GLY A 373 -5.29 -11.59 43.30
CA GLY A 373 -4.55 -12.27 44.37
C GLY A 373 -5.06 -11.97 45.78
N ILE A 374 -6.09 -11.13 45.93
CA ILE A 374 -6.65 -10.77 47.24
C ILE A 374 -7.74 -11.79 47.64
N PRO A 375 -7.72 -12.28 48.90
CA PRO A 375 -8.76 -13.19 49.40
C PRO A 375 -10.15 -12.56 49.38
N ASP A 376 -11.17 -13.32 48.94
CA ASP A 376 -12.56 -12.84 48.83
C ASP A 376 -13.13 -12.23 50.12
N PRO A 377 -12.88 -12.77 51.33
CA PRO A 377 -13.39 -12.17 52.56
C PRO A 377 -12.84 -10.76 52.84
N ILE A 378 -11.66 -10.44 52.31
CA ILE A 378 -11.03 -9.11 52.44
C ILE A 378 -11.49 -8.21 51.29
N LEU A 379 -11.51 -8.74 50.06
CA LEU A 379 -11.91 -8.00 48.86
C LEU A 379 -13.36 -7.53 48.93
N ASN A 380 -14.28 -8.39 49.38
CA ASN A 380 -15.72 -8.14 49.39
C ASN A 380 -16.28 -7.74 50.78
N LYS A 381 -15.42 -7.34 51.72
CA LYS A 381 -15.83 -7.02 53.09
C LYS A 381 -16.81 -5.83 53.14
N PRO A 382 -17.99 -5.97 53.79
CA PRO A 382 -18.86 -4.84 54.08
C PRO A 382 -18.29 -3.98 55.22
N GLY A 383 -17.70 -2.83 54.86
CA GLY A 383 -17.20 -1.84 55.81
C GLY A 383 -15.67 -1.69 55.81
N PRO A 384 -15.12 -0.93 56.77
CA PRO A 384 -13.69 -0.65 56.81
C PRO A 384 -12.87 -1.91 57.13
N HIS A 385 -11.68 -2.00 56.53
CA HIS A 385 -10.69 -3.02 56.83
C HIS A 385 -10.02 -2.76 58.19
N THR A 386 -9.66 -3.83 58.90
CA THR A 386 -8.71 -3.76 60.02
C THR A 386 -7.31 -3.45 59.49
N GLU A 387 -6.37 -3.07 60.36
CA GLU A 387 -4.98 -2.81 59.92
C GLU A 387 -4.31 -4.01 59.25
N GLN A 388 -4.65 -5.23 59.68
CA GLN A 388 -4.11 -6.45 59.09
C GLN A 388 -4.74 -6.72 57.71
N GLU A 389 -6.05 -6.56 57.59
CA GLU A 389 -6.76 -6.68 56.31
C GLU A 389 -6.31 -5.61 55.32
N ALA A 390 -6.11 -4.37 55.77
CA ALA A 390 -5.61 -3.27 54.96
C ALA A 390 -4.19 -3.56 54.45
N ARG A 391 -3.32 -4.16 55.28
CA ARG A 391 -2.00 -4.63 54.85
C ARG A 391 -2.09 -5.65 53.72
N VAL A 392 -3.02 -6.60 53.81
CA VAL A 392 -3.26 -7.58 52.74
C VAL A 392 -3.83 -6.91 51.49
N MET A 393 -4.84 -6.05 51.62
CA MET A 393 -5.44 -5.32 50.51
C MET A 393 -4.40 -4.53 49.72
N ARG A 394 -3.50 -3.81 50.40
CA ARG A 394 -2.42 -3.02 49.77
C ARG A 394 -1.47 -3.85 48.90
N THR A 395 -1.38 -5.17 49.13
CA THR A 395 -0.49 -6.02 48.32
C THR A 395 -0.94 -6.19 46.87
N HIS A 396 -2.17 -5.80 46.49
CA HIS A 396 -2.62 -5.88 45.10
C HIS A 396 -1.67 -5.10 44.16
N THR A 397 -1.11 -3.98 44.61
CA THR A 397 -0.12 -3.20 43.85
C THR A 397 1.09 -4.04 43.46
N VAL A 398 1.72 -4.69 44.45
CA VAL A 398 2.90 -5.55 44.27
C VAL A 398 2.56 -6.82 43.49
N ILE A 399 1.39 -7.42 43.74
CA ILE A 399 0.91 -8.60 43.00
C ILE A 399 0.71 -8.24 41.52
N GLY A 400 0.04 -7.13 41.22
CA GLY A 400 -0.18 -6.65 39.85
C GLY A 400 1.13 -6.36 39.14
N ALA A 401 2.04 -5.63 39.79
CA ALA A 401 3.37 -5.36 39.27
C ALA A 401 4.16 -6.64 38.97
N ARG A 402 4.06 -7.67 39.82
CA ARG A 402 4.71 -8.96 39.60
C ARG A 402 4.09 -9.77 38.45
N LEU A 403 2.76 -9.75 38.33
CA LEU A 403 2.05 -10.44 37.25
C LEU A 403 2.43 -9.88 35.88
N LEU A 404 2.53 -8.56 35.78
CA LEU A 404 2.81 -7.84 34.53
C LEU A 404 4.32 -7.70 34.24
N GLY A 405 5.15 -7.59 35.27
CA GLY A 405 6.57 -7.22 35.19
C GLY A 405 7.49 -8.24 34.52
N ASN A 406 7.05 -9.48 34.35
CA ASN A 406 7.80 -10.50 33.59
C ASN A 406 7.73 -10.29 32.06
N SER A 407 6.85 -9.41 31.59
CA SER A 407 6.71 -9.12 30.18
C SER A 407 7.85 -8.24 29.65
N ARG A 408 8.27 -8.52 28.40
CA ARG A 408 9.22 -7.68 27.66
C ARG A 408 8.54 -6.55 26.87
N ARG A 409 7.20 -6.53 26.82
CA ARG A 409 6.44 -5.55 26.03
C ARG A 409 6.34 -4.21 26.78
N PRO A 410 6.59 -3.06 26.12
CA PRO A 410 6.55 -1.74 26.76
C PRO A 410 5.24 -1.46 27.52
N VAL A 411 4.10 -1.72 26.89
CA VAL A 411 2.78 -1.52 27.51
C VAL A 411 2.60 -2.32 28.81
N MET A 412 3.12 -3.55 28.88
CA MET A 412 3.00 -4.39 30.08
C MET A 412 3.96 -3.94 31.18
N ARG A 413 5.14 -3.42 30.82
CA ARG A 413 6.07 -2.81 31.78
C ARG A 413 5.50 -1.52 32.36
N LEU A 414 4.91 -0.68 31.52
CA LEU A 414 4.20 0.53 31.95
C LEU A 414 3.02 0.17 32.85
N ALA A 415 2.22 -0.84 32.49
CA ALA A 415 1.13 -1.32 33.33
C ALA A 415 1.64 -1.85 34.68
N ALA A 416 2.80 -2.52 34.72
CA ALA A 416 3.42 -2.96 35.97
C ALA A 416 3.86 -1.78 36.85
N GLU A 417 4.43 -0.74 36.24
CA GLU A 417 4.80 0.51 36.92
C GLU A 417 3.57 1.22 37.50
N ILE A 418 2.50 1.33 36.72
CA ILE A 418 1.22 1.90 37.16
C ILE A 418 0.63 1.07 38.30
N ALA A 419 0.53 -0.25 38.14
CA ALA A 419 0.00 -1.13 39.18
C ALA A 419 0.79 -0.99 40.49
N LEU A 420 2.11 -0.80 40.42
CA LEU A 420 2.95 -0.61 41.60
C LEU A 420 2.76 0.76 42.26
N THR A 421 2.48 1.82 41.48
CA THR A 421 2.65 3.21 41.94
C THR A 421 1.39 4.06 41.96
N HIS A 422 0.25 3.58 41.43
CA HIS A 422 -1.00 4.35 41.38
C HIS A 422 -1.62 4.66 42.76
N HIS A 423 -1.07 4.10 43.84
CA HIS A 423 -1.44 4.39 45.23
C HIS A 423 -0.35 5.13 46.03
N GLU A 424 0.73 5.56 45.38
CA GLU A 424 1.69 6.49 45.98
C GLU A 424 1.07 7.89 46.06
N ASN A 425 1.16 8.51 47.23
CA ASN A 425 0.68 9.88 47.45
C ASN A 425 1.83 10.85 47.21
N TRP A 426 1.53 12.02 46.63
CA TRP A 426 2.53 13.05 46.33
C TRP A 426 3.42 13.43 47.54
N ASP A 427 2.87 13.41 48.75
CA ASP A 427 3.59 13.72 50.00
C ASP A 427 4.43 12.56 50.58
N GLY A 428 4.42 11.38 49.95
CA GLY A 428 5.11 10.19 50.44
C GLY A 428 4.32 9.36 51.44
N SER A 429 3.09 9.74 51.79
CA SER A 429 2.26 8.98 52.74
C SER A 429 1.57 7.75 52.12
N GLY A 430 1.84 7.47 50.83
CA GLY A 430 1.23 6.41 50.05
C GLY A 430 1.86 5.03 50.27
N TYR A 431 1.57 4.10 49.36
CA TYR A 431 2.08 2.73 49.40
C TYR A 431 2.29 2.21 47.97
N PRO A 432 3.13 1.16 47.76
CA PRO A 432 3.82 0.33 48.75
C PRO A 432 5.20 0.82 49.20
N ALA A 433 5.85 1.72 48.46
CA ALA A 433 7.21 2.16 48.72
C ALA A 433 7.30 3.52 49.42
N GLY A 434 6.22 4.30 49.46
CA GLY A 434 6.20 5.61 50.09
C GLY A 434 6.99 6.64 49.27
N LEU A 435 6.87 6.56 47.96
CA LEU A 435 7.53 7.48 47.03
C LEU A 435 6.88 8.86 47.14
N ALA A 436 7.69 9.93 47.05
CA ALA A 436 7.23 11.31 47.19
C ALA A 436 7.63 12.16 45.97
N GLY A 437 6.77 13.11 45.61
CA GLY A 437 7.01 14.04 44.52
C GLY A 437 7.34 13.34 43.20
N ASP A 438 8.40 13.82 42.54
CA ASP A 438 8.85 13.29 41.25
C ASP A 438 9.50 11.90 41.31
N ALA A 439 9.73 11.34 42.51
CA ALA A 439 10.12 9.94 42.64
C ALA A 439 8.98 8.99 42.22
N ILE A 440 7.73 9.48 42.24
CA ILE A 440 6.58 8.74 41.70
C ILE A 440 6.61 8.88 40.17
N PRO A 441 6.64 7.76 39.42
CA PRO A 441 6.55 7.80 37.97
C PRO A 441 5.31 8.59 37.52
N LEU A 442 5.46 9.37 36.45
CA LEU A 442 4.38 10.20 35.91
C LEU A 442 3.13 9.35 35.58
N SER A 443 3.33 8.13 35.10
CA SER A 443 2.28 7.16 34.81
C SER A 443 1.40 6.85 36.05
N GLY A 444 2.01 6.65 37.22
CA GLY A 444 1.31 6.47 38.49
C GLY A 444 0.59 7.73 38.96
N ARG A 445 1.22 8.91 38.80
CA ARG A 445 0.63 10.21 39.17
C ARG A 445 -0.62 10.55 38.35
N ILE A 446 -0.58 10.33 37.04
CA ILE A 446 -1.73 10.52 36.15
C ILE A 446 -2.84 9.53 36.51
N THR A 447 -2.49 8.25 36.68
CA THR A 447 -3.47 7.19 36.98
C THR A 447 -4.15 7.43 38.33
N MET A 448 -3.43 7.83 39.37
CA MET A 448 -4.00 8.18 40.68
C MET A 448 -5.09 9.26 40.58
N VAL A 449 -4.85 10.31 39.80
CA VAL A 449 -5.82 11.40 39.61
C VAL A 449 -7.06 10.89 38.86
N ALA A 450 -6.86 10.14 37.79
CA ALA A 450 -7.95 9.58 36.97
C ALA A 450 -8.80 8.56 37.74
N ASP A 451 -8.15 7.63 38.44
CA ASP A 451 -8.82 6.58 39.24
C ASP A 451 -9.64 7.21 40.36
N VAL A 452 -9.07 8.10 41.18
CA VAL A 452 -9.82 8.70 42.30
C VAL A 452 -10.98 9.56 41.80
N PHE A 453 -10.80 10.31 40.71
CA PHE A 453 -11.89 11.04 40.08
C PHE A 453 -13.01 10.08 39.66
N ASP A 454 -12.69 8.99 38.94
CA ASP A 454 -13.68 8.02 38.51
C ASP A 454 -14.38 7.34 39.71
N ALA A 455 -13.59 6.82 40.65
CA ALA A 455 -14.04 6.10 41.83
C ALA A 455 -15.02 6.89 42.71
N LEU A 456 -14.83 8.20 42.88
CA LEU A 456 -15.70 9.03 43.75
C LEU A 456 -17.08 9.30 43.13
N GLY A 457 -17.17 9.39 41.81
CA GLY A 457 -18.45 9.56 41.11
C GLY A 457 -19.13 8.26 40.70
N SER A 458 -18.53 7.10 41.00
CA SER A 458 -19.07 5.78 40.63
C SER A 458 -19.86 5.19 41.79
N ARG A 459 -20.88 4.38 41.48
CA ARG A 459 -21.71 3.76 42.53
C ARG A 459 -20.95 2.59 43.16
N ARG A 460 -20.79 2.58 44.49
CA ARG A 460 -20.18 1.45 45.21
C ARG A 460 -21.18 0.77 46.13
N CYS A 461 -20.95 -0.50 46.44
CA CYS A 461 -21.80 -1.35 47.29
C CYS A 461 -22.21 -0.71 48.64
N TYR A 462 -21.43 0.24 49.17
CA TYR A 462 -21.69 0.94 50.44
C TYR A 462 -21.78 2.47 50.34
N LYS A 463 -21.66 3.07 49.14
CA LYS A 463 -21.64 4.54 48.97
C LYS A 463 -22.35 4.98 47.69
N ARG A 464 -23.15 6.04 47.80
CA ARG A 464 -23.71 6.74 46.64
C ARG A 464 -22.60 7.53 45.92
N PRO A 465 -22.70 7.70 44.58
CA PRO A 465 -21.88 8.64 43.83
C PRO A 465 -21.84 10.01 44.49
N TRP A 466 -20.69 10.65 44.47
CA TRP A 466 -20.57 12.05 44.90
C TRP A 466 -20.99 12.96 43.76
N GLU A 467 -21.60 14.10 44.10
CA GLU A 467 -21.87 15.16 43.13
C GLU A 467 -20.55 15.72 42.58
N PRO A 468 -20.48 16.12 41.30
CA PRO A 468 -19.26 16.62 40.69
C PRO A 468 -18.56 17.72 41.51
N GLU A 469 -19.31 18.66 42.06
CA GLU A 469 -18.77 19.76 42.88
C GLU A 469 -18.12 19.25 44.17
N ALA A 470 -18.67 18.20 44.79
CA ALA A 470 -18.10 17.59 45.98
C ALA A 470 -16.81 16.83 45.66
N ILE A 471 -16.75 16.13 44.52
CA ILE A 471 -15.53 15.49 44.02
C ILE A 471 -14.45 16.55 43.80
N ARG A 472 -14.81 17.64 43.11
CA ARG A 472 -13.90 18.74 42.80
C ARG A 472 -13.33 19.37 44.07
N ALA A 473 -14.17 19.68 45.04
CA ALA A 473 -13.77 20.28 46.31
C ALA A 473 -12.84 19.35 47.11
N TYR A 474 -13.14 18.05 47.17
CA TYR A 474 -12.28 17.08 47.84
C TYR A 474 -10.92 16.96 47.15
N MET A 475 -10.89 16.79 45.83
CA MET A 475 -9.62 16.64 45.11
C MET A 475 -8.75 17.89 45.24
N GLN A 476 -9.35 19.09 45.21
CA GLN A 476 -8.65 20.35 45.49
C GLN A 476 -8.06 20.41 46.89
N GLY A 477 -8.79 19.92 47.91
CA GLY A 477 -8.30 19.85 49.29
C GLY A 477 -7.12 18.90 49.48
N GLU A 478 -6.98 17.90 48.60
CA GLU A 478 -5.87 16.93 48.61
C GLU A 478 -4.69 17.32 47.69
N ARG A 479 -4.74 18.51 47.08
CA ARG A 479 -3.70 18.99 46.15
C ARG A 479 -2.35 19.12 46.87
N GLY A 480 -1.31 18.52 46.29
CA GLY A 480 0.04 18.53 46.88
C GLY A 480 0.18 17.61 48.10
N ARG A 481 -0.87 16.88 48.46
CA ARG A 481 -0.82 15.81 49.46
C ARG A 481 -0.99 14.45 48.80
N LYS A 482 -2.19 14.16 48.31
CA LYS A 482 -2.47 12.93 47.56
C LYS A 482 -2.07 13.07 46.09
N PHE A 483 -2.37 14.22 45.50
CA PHE A 483 -2.25 14.44 44.06
C PHE A 483 -1.08 15.35 43.71
N ASP A 484 -0.40 15.03 42.62
CA ASP A 484 0.51 15.95 41.95
C ASP A 484 -0.24 17.27 41.62
N PRO A 485 0.24 18.43 42.11
CA PRO A 485 -0.40 19.72 41.86
C PRO A 485 -0.54 20.11 40.39
N ALA A 486 0.37 19.66 39.52
CA ALA A 486 0.35 19.95 38.10
C ALA A 486 -0.69 19.08 37.38
N VAL A 487 -0.68 17.77 37.62
CA VAL A 487 -1.62 16.81 37.01
C VAL A 487 -3.06 17.12 37.44
N LEU A 488 -3.30 17.34 38.73
CA LEU A 488 -4.62 17.72 39.22
C LEU A 488 -5.07 19.07 38.62
N GLY A 489 -4.13 20.01 38.45
CA GLY A 489 -4.39 21.29 37.79
C GLY A 489 -4.98 21.09 36.39
N LEU A 490 -4.45 20.14 35.62
CA LEU A 490 -4.95 19.82 34.29
C LEU A 490 -6.33 19.18 34.31
N LEU A 491 -6.60 18.26 35.24
CA LEU A 491 -7.96 17.70 35.41
C LEU A 491 -8.98 18.82 35.68
N LEU A 492 -8.62 19.78 36.55
CA LEU A 492 -9.49 20.90 36.91
C LEU A 492 -9.70 21.89 35.75
N THR A 493 -8.70 22.09 34.90
CA THR A 493 -8.82 22.89 33.67
C THR A 493 -9.72 22.20 32.65
N HIS A 494 -9.64 20.87 32.53
CA HIS A 494 -10.43 20.06 31.60
C HIS A 494 -11.64 19.38 32.26
N TRP A 495 -12.19 20.00 33.32
CA TRP A 495 -13.23 19.40 34.16
C TRP A 495 -14.48 18.98 33.39
N GLU A 496 -15.01 19.86 32.54
CA GLU A 496 -16.22 19.59 31.76
C GLU A 496 -16.04 18.39 30.81
N ALA A 497 -14.86 18.28 30.17
CA ALA A 497 -14.54 17.16 29.31
C ALA A 497 -14.45 15.84 30.10
N ALA A 498 -13.86 15.87 31.30
CA ALA A 498 -13.78 14.70 32.18
C ALA A 498 -15.16 14.25 32.68
N VAL A 499 -16.05 15.18 33.02
CA VAL A 499 -17.45 14.88 33.40
C VAL A 499 -18.22 14.30 32.21
N ALA A 500 -18.14 14.93 31.04
CA ALA A 500 -18.83 14.47 29.83
C ALA A 500 -18.37 13.06 29.40
N LEU A 501 -17.10 12.71 29.61
CA LEU A 501 -16.58 11.36 29.37
C LEU A 501 -17.27 10.32 30.26
N ARG A 502 -17.52 10.65 31.53
CA ARG A 502 -18.26 9.77 32.45
C ARG A 502 -19.71 9.61 32.03
N GLU A 503 -20.37 10.69 31.61
CA GLU A 503 -21.77 10.66 31.17
C GLU A 503 -21.97 9.78 29.92
N LYS A 504 -20.97 9.74 29.02
CA LYS A 504 -20.98 8.88 27.84
C LYS A 504 -20.86 7.38 28.16
N LEU A 505 -20.34 7.02 29.33
CA LEU A 505 -20.05 5.64 29.73
C LEU A 505 -20.57 5.39 31.16
N PRO A 506 -21.90 5.33 31.37
CA PRO A 506 -22.48 5.12 32.69
C PRO A 506 -22.14 3.71 33.25
N ASP A 507 -22.31 3.58 34.58
CA ASP A 507 -22.17 2.33 35.34
C ASP A 507 -23.33 1.35 35.12
#